data_AF-A0A6S7G1G0-F1
#
_entry.id   AF-A0A6S7G1G0-F1
#
_cell.length_a   1.000
_cell.length_b   1.000
_cell.length_c   1.000
_cell.angle_alpha   90.00
_cell.angle_beta   90.00
_cell.angle_gamma   90.00
#
_symmetry.space_group_name_H-M   'P 1'
#
loop_
_entity.id
_entity.type
_entity.pdbx_description
1 polymer ?
#
loop_
_entity_poly.entity_id
_entity_poly.type
_entity_poly.pdbx_seq_one_letter_code
_entity_poly.pdbx_strand_id
1 'polypeptide(L)'
;MHSLTTVGVIWSMLSFIVAILCSSGFYLPYWLEGEIMNVTVHLGVFRRCNYLARKSFTTTYYVREECGRYKRFNDIPSTAWQGSTIMLGIACGILVLISLISLLAICVQDIITKHTARVCGCFQTLAAICLVASCVIFPFGWDCVEVRQACGENAKKYELGNCTVGWAAFLVAVGTVATLVCSCLSVKAGKSDRMKASDYDARYDTMPLRANGNHL
;
A
#
# COMPACT_ATOMS: atom_id res chain seq x y z
N MET A 1 -17.78 20.68 15.94
CA MET A 1 -16.34 20.95 15.76
C MET A 1 -15.62 19.61 15.68
N HIS A 2 -14.87 19.32 14.61
CA HIS A 2 -14.23 18.01 14.40
C HIS A 2 -13.29 17.64 15.58
N SER A 3 -13.34 16.38 16.03
CA SER A 3 -12.48 15.84 17.12
C SER A 3 -11.00 15.71 16.67
N LEU A 4 -10.73 15.74 15.36
CA LEU A 4 -9.41 15.69 14.74
C LEU A 4 -8.72 17.06 14.64
N THR A 5 -7.38 17.09 14.72
CA THR A 5 -6.59 18.28 14.35
C THR A 5 -6.51 18.40 12.82
N THR A 6 -6.16 19.57 12.28
CA THR A 6 -5.89 19.74 10.83
C THR A 6 -4.85 18.73 10.33
N VAL A 7 -3.83 18.46 11.15
CA VAL A 7 -2.80 17.44 10.88
C VAL A 7 -3.42 16.04 10.78
N GLY A 8 -4.38 15.71 11.66
CA GLY A 8 -5.09 14.43 11.61
C GLY A 8 -5.94 14.26 10.36
N VAL A 9 -6.57 15.33 9.85
CA VAL A 9 -7.34 15.28 8.60
C VAL A 9 -6.41 15.04 7.41
N ILE A 10 -5.29 15.76 7.34
CA ILE A 10 -4.27 15.56 6.31
C ILE A 10 -3.71 14.13 6.36
N TRP A 11 -3.39 13.64 7.56
CA TRP A 11 -2.91 12.27 7.77
C TRP A 11 -3.91 11.22 7.28
N SER A 12 -5.20 11.38 7.57
CA SER A 12 -6.25 10.45 7.15
C SER A 12 -6.40 10.42 5.62
N MET A 13 -6.50 11.58 4.98
CA MET A 13 -6.59 11.68 3.51
C MET A 13 -5.34 11.10 2.82
N LEU A 14 -4.15 11.41 3.34
CA LEU A 14 -2.91 10.88 2.80
C LEU A 14 -2.83 9.35 2.99
N SER A 15 -3.27 8.83 4.14
CA SER A 15 -3.32 7.39 4.41
C SER A 15 -4.24 6.65 3.43
N PHE A 16 -5.37 7.26 3.06
CA PHE A 16 -6.27 6.70 2.04
C PHE A 16 -5.64 6.68 0.65
N ILE A 17 -5.01 7.79 0.22
CA ILE A 17 -4.32 7.86 -1.07
C ILE A 17 -3.20 6.82 -1.14
N VAL A 18 -2.40 6.71 -0.08
CA VAL A 18 -1.32 5.72 0.02
C VAL A 18 -1.85 4.29 -0.08
N ALA A 19 -2.96 3.97 0.60
CA ALA A 19 -3.58 2.66 0.51
C ALA A 19 -4.00 2.31 -0.92
N ILE A 20 -4.55 3.27 -1.68
CA ILE A 20 -4.87 3.08 -3.10
C ILE A 20 -3.61 2.85 -3.92
N LEU A 21 -2.62 3.74 -3.83
CA LEU A 21 -1.38 3.65 -4.63
C LEU A 21 -0.66 2.32 -4.42
N CYS A 22 -0.47 1.91 -3.16
CA CYS A 22 0.19 0.65 -2.84
C CYS A 22 -0.64 -0.56 -3.26
N SER A 23 -1.98 -0.53 -3.10
CA SER A 23 -2.85 -1.63 -3.51
C SER A 23 -2.92 -1.77 -5.03
N SER A 24 -2.96 -0.65 -5.77
CA SER A 24 -2.87 -0.64 -7.24
C SER A 24 -1.52 -1.17 -7.70
N GLY A 25 -0.42 -0.70 -7.09
CA GLY A 25 0.91 -1.21 -7.37
C GLY A 25 1.05 -2.71 -7.07
N PHE A 26 0.45 -3.20 -5.99
CA PHE A 26 0.42 -4.63 -5.66
C PHE A 26 -0.37 -5.46 -6.67
N TYR A 27 -1.58 -5.01 -7.02
CA TYR A 27 -2.51 -5.80 -7.83
C TYR A 27 -2.18 -5.79 -9.33
N LEU A 28 -1.49 -4.77 -9.83
CA LEU A 28 -1.23 -4.61 -11.26
C LEU A 28 0.10 -5.24 -11.68
N PRO A 29 0.16 -5.90 -12.85
CA PRO A 29 1.33 -6.64 -13.31
C PRO A 29 2.41 -5.77 -13.96
N TYR A 30 2.32 -4.44 -13.87
CA TYR A 30 3.22 -3.52 -14.57
C TYR A 30 4.46 -3.15 -13.75
N TRP A 31 5.12 -4.14 -13.14
CA TRP A 31 6.39 -3.92 -12.41
C TRP A 31 7.60 -4.02 -13.31
N LEU A 32 7.54 -4.97 -14.25
CA LEU A 32 8.56 -5.22 -15.24
C LEU A 32 7.92 -5.27 -16.61
N GLU A 33 8.59 -4.68 -17.58
CA GLU A 33 8.18 -4.68 -18.98
C GLU A 33 9.31 -5.27 -19.83
N GLY A 34 8.95 -6.26 -20.64
CA GLY A 34 9.85 -6.97 -21.54
C GLY A 34 9.14 -7.35 -22.83
N GLU A 35 9.73 -8.25 -23.60
CA GLU A 35 9.21 -8.61 -24.92
C GLU A 35 9.44 -10.09 -25.24
N ILE A 36 8.42 -10.74 -25.78
CA ILE A 36 8.48 -12.13 -26.24
C ILE A 36 7.80 -12.22 -27.61
N MET A 37 8.53 -12.69 -28.63
CA MET A 37 8.01 -12.83 -30.01
C MET A 37 7.33 -11.56 -30.54
N ASN A 38 7.97 -10.39 -30.35
CA ASN A 38 7.48 -9.07 -30.71
C ASN A 38 6.19 -8.61 -29.99
N VAL A 39 5.88 -9.21 -28.84
CA VAL A 39 4.75 -8.83 -27.98
C VAL A 39 5.28 -8.36 -26.64
N THR A 40 4.83 -7.19 -26.19
CA THR A 40 5.19 -6.64 -24.89
C THR A 40 4.62 -7.49 -23.76
N VAL A 41 5.47 -7.87 -22.81
CA VAL A 41 5.13 -8.71 -21.66
C VAL A 41 5.24 -7.89 -20.39
N HIS A 42 4.27 -8.05 -19.50
CA HIS A 42 4.27 -7.37 -18.20
C HIS A 42 4.32 -8.40 -17.08
N LEU A 43 5.30 -8.26 -16.19
CA LEU A 43 5.49 -9.14 -15.04
C LEU A 43 5.33 -8.33 -13.75
N GLY A 44 4.48 -8.84 -12.85
CA GLY A 44 4.30 -8.33 -11.50
C GLY A 44 4.68 -9.36 -10.45
N VAL A 45 4.49 -9.02 -9.18
CA VAL A 45 4.84 -9.88 -8.04
C VAL A 45 4.12 -11.24 -8.04
N PHE A 46 2.84 -11.27 -8.43
CA PHE A 46 2.03 -12.51 -8.51
C PHE A 46 1.10 -12.59 -9.73
N ARG A 47 1.15 -11.59 -10.61
CA ARG A 47 0.36 -11.51 -11.85
C ARG A 47 1.27 -11.19 -13.01
N ARG A 48 0.80 -11.54 -14.20
CA ARG A 48 1.48 -11.28 -15.47
C ARG A 48 0.46 -11.01 -16.58
N CYS A 49 0.87 -10.29 -17.61
CA CYS A 49 0.14 -10.17 -18.86
C CYS A 49 1.03 -10.62 -20.01
N ASN A 50 0.42 -11.19 -21.05
CA ASN A 50 1.08 -11.59 -22.28
C ASN A 50 2.18 -12.63 -22.02
N TYR A 51 1.79 -13.84 -21.63
CA TYR A 51 2.72 -14.89 -21.21
C TYR A 51 2.74 -16.07 -22.18
N LEU A 52 3.86 -16.80 -22.20
CA LEU A 52 3.98 -18.00 -23.02
C LEU A 52 3.05 -19.10 -22.52
N ALA A 53 2.21 -19.60 -23.42
CA ALA A 53 1.33 -20.74 -23.19
C ALA A 53 1.65 -21.85 -24.20
N ARG A 54 1.54 -23.11 -23.74
CA ARG A 54 1.68 -24.29 -24.60
C ARG A 54 0.34 -24.56 -25.30
N LYS A 55 0.36 -24.84 -26.61
CA LYS A 55 -0.84 -25.33 -27.31
C LYS A 55 -1.18 -26.74 -26.82
N SER A 56 -2.47 -27.03 -26.62
CA SER A 56 -2.89 -28.33 -26.07
C SER A 56 -2.67 -29.50 -27.05
N PHE A 57 -2.70 -29.23 -28.35
CA PHE A 57 -2.64 -30.24 -29.41
C PHE A 57 -1.28 -30.31 -30.13
N THR A 58 -0.39 -29.35 -29.90
CA THR A 58 0.92 -29.28 -30.56
C THR A 58 2.00 -28.91 -29.53
N THR A 59 3.23 -29.40 -29.70
CA THR A 59 4.39 -29.01 -28.83
C THR A 59 4.91 -27.60 -29.14
N THR A 60 4.05 -26.71 -29.64
CA THR A 60 4.41 -25.33 -29.97
C THR A 60 3.89 -24.38 -28.90
N TYR A 61 4.64 -23.29 -28.70
CA TYR A 61 4.31 -22.22 -27.77
C TYR A 61 3.72 -21.03 -28.53
N TYR A 62 2.83 -20.29 -27.88
CA TYR A 62 2.29 -19.03 -28.38
C TYR A 62 2.23 -18.03 -27.23
N VAL A 63 2.30 -16.73 -27.53
CA VAL A 63 2.00 -15.70 -26.53
C VAL A 63 0.49 -15.65 -26.35
N ARG A 64 0.04 -15.85 -25.11
CA ARG A 64 -1.35 -15.63 -24.73
C ARG A 64 -1.49 -14.19 -24.26
N GLU A 65 -2.14 -13.37 -25.06
CA GLU A 65 -2.36 -11.93 -24.81
C GLU A 65 -3.47 -11.68 -23.79
N GLU A 66 -3.30 -12.23 -22.60
CA GLU A 66 -4.24 -12.09 -21.49
C GLU A 66 -3.48 -11.79 -20.20
N CYS A 67 -4.15 -11.09 -19.29
CA CYS A 67 -3.65 -10.88 -17.94
C CYS A 67 -4.16 -11.98 -17.00
N GLY A 68 -3.26 -12.63 -16.27
CA GLY A 68 -3.56 -13.76 -15.41
C GLY A 68 -2.83 -13.73 -14.08
N ARG A 69 -3.33 -14.54 -13.14
CA ARG A 69 -2.64 -14.90 -11.90
C ARG A 69 -2.07 -16.31 -12.04
N TYR A 70 -0.93 -16.57 -11.41
CA TYR A 70 -0.44 -17.94 -11.20
C TYR A 70 -1.50 -18.78 -10.48
N LYS A 71 -1.71 -20.03 -10.90
CA LYS A 71 -2.82 -20.87 -10.40
C LYS A 71 -2.66 -21.13 -8.90
N ARG A 72 -1.47 -21.55 -8.49
CA ARG A 72 -1.06 -21.75 -7.09
C ARG A 72 0.04 -20.77 -6.71
N PHE A 73 0.21 -20.53 -5.42
CA PHE A 73 1.28 -19.67 -4.91
C PHE A 73 2.68 -20.20 -5.26
N ASN A 74 2.86 -21.52 -5.22
CA ASN A 74 4.11 -22.18 -5.60
C ASN A 74 4.42 -22.12 -7.10
N ASP A 75 3.46 -21.70 -7.94
CA ASP A 75 3.69 -21.53 -9.37
C ASP A 75 4.32 -20.15 -9.69
N ILE A 76 4.48 -19.28 -8.69
CA ILE A 76 5.22 -18.02 -8.84
C ILE A 76 6.70 -18.37 -9.11
N PRO A 77 7.34 -17.86 -10.18
CA PRO A 77 8.61 -18.38 -10.74
C PRO A 77 9.82 -18.33 -9.82
N SER A 78 9.80 -17.46 -8.82
CA SER A 78 10.91 -17.25 -7.89
C SER A 78 10.39 -17.19 -6.46
N THR A 79 11.15 -17.79 -5.54
CA THR A 79 10.91 -17.67 -4.09
C THR A 79 11.04 -16.22 -3.61
N ALA A 80 11.85 -15.41 -4.29
CA ALA A 80 11.91 -13.98 -4.02
C ALA A 80 10.56 -13.30 -4.33
N TRP A 81 9.93 -13.59 -5.47
CA TRP A 81 8.63 -13.02 -5.83
C TRP A 81 7.50 -13.51 -4.93
N GLN A 82 7.57 -14.76 -4.48
CA GLN A 82 6.69 -15.29 -3.43
C GLN A 82 6.82 -14.46 -2.14
N GLY A 83 8.05 -14.24 -1.66
CA GLY A 83 8.32 -13.42 -0.47
C GLY A 83 7.87 -11.97 -0.64
N SER A 84 8.17 -11.35 -1.79
CA SER A 84 7.74 -9.99 -2.14
C SER A 84 6.21 -9.87 -2.17
N THR A 85 5.50 -10.87 -2.72
CA THR A 85 4.03 -10.93 -2.72
C THR A 85 3.47 -10.94 -1.30
N ILE A 86 4.03 -11.77 -0.40
CA ILE A 86 3.59 -11.85 0.99
C ILE A 86 3.82 -10.51 1.71
N MET A 87 5.03 -9.96 1.60
CA MET A 87 5.39 -8.70 2.27
C MET A 87 4.53 -7.53 1.79
N LEU A 88 4.35 -7.41 0.47
CA LEU A 88 3.53 -6.36 -0.12
C LEU A 88 2.04 -6.53 0.20
N GLY A 89 1.55 -7.78 0.22
CA GLY A 89 0.17 -8.10 0.60
C GLY A 89 -0.12 -7.75 2.07
N ILE A 90 0.78 -8.10 3.00
CA ILE A 90 0.65 -7.73 4.42
C ILE A 90 0.65 -6.20 4.57
N ALA A 91 1.58 -5.51 3.92
CA ALA A 91 1.64 -4.06 3.96
C ALA A 91 0.35 -3.41 3.45
N CYS A 92 -0.16 -3.83 2.29
CA CYS A 92 -1.41 -3.29 1.73
C CYS A 92 -2.61 -3.58 2.64
N GLY A 93 -2.70 -4.78 3.22
CA GLY A 93 -3.76 -5.13 4.18
C GLY A 93 -3.76 -4.21 5.39
N ILE A 94 -2.59 -3.95 5.98
CA ILE A 94 -2.44 -3.01 7.10
C ILE A 94 -2.84 -1.59 6.68
N LEU A 95 -2.35 -1.09 5.53
CA LEU A 95 -2.65 0.25 5.04
C LEU A 95 -4.14 0.45 4.76
N VAL A 96 -4.81 -0.53 4.16
CA VAL A 96 -6.26 -0.50 3.92
C VAL A 96 -7.02 -0.42 5.25
N LEU A 97 -6.68 -1.27 6.23
CA LEU A 97 -7.33 -1.23 7.55
C LEU A 97 -7.16 0.12 8.23
N ILE A 98 -5.95 0.69 8.20
CA ILE A 98 -5.67 2.01 8.78
C ILE A 98 -6.44 3.11 8.04
N SER A 99 -6.50 3.05 6.71
CA SER A 99 -7.26 4.01 5.91
C SER A 99 -8.75 3.98 6.30
N LEU A 100 -9.35 2.80 6.44
CA LEU A 100 -10.74 2.64 6.87
C LEU A 100 -10.98 3.19 8.27
N ILE A 101 -10.12 2.86 9.24
CA ILE A 101 -10.19 3.40 10.61
C ILE A 101 -10.09 4.93 10.59
N SER A 102 -9.17 5.47 9.78
CA SER A 102 -8.93 6.91 9.69
C SER A 102 -10.08 7.68 9.02
N LEU A 103 -10.75 7.09 8.02
CA LEU A 103 -11.92 7.67 7.38
C LEU A 103 -13.15 7.62 8.30
N LEU A 104 -13.37 6.50 8.98
CA LEU A 104 -14.45 6.36 9.96
C LEU A 104 -14.33 7.42 11.07
N ALA A 105 -13.11 7.76 11.47
CA ALA A 105 -12.86 8.80 12.46
C ALA A 105 -13.06 10.25 11.97
N ILE A 106 -13.09 10.47 10.65
CA ILE A 106 -13.56 11.74 10.07
C ILE A 106 -15.09 11.80 10.19
N CYS A 107 -15.78 10.70 9.86
CA CYS A 107 -17.24 10.62 9.82
C CYS A 107 -17.89 10.56 11.21
N VAL A 108 -17.25 9.86 12.16
CA VAL A 108 -17.74 9.66 13.53
C VAL A 108 -16.80 10.35 14.50
N GLN A 109 -17.33 11.36 15.19
CA GLN A 109 -16.60 12.09 16.22
C GLN A 109 -16.27 11.13 17.39
N ASP A 110 -15.07 11.29 17.98
CA ASP A 110 -14.57 10.56 19.17
C ASP A 110 -13.94 9.16 18.99
N ILE A 111 -13.80 8.64 17.77
CA ILE A 111 -13.06 7.38 17.53
C ILE A 111 -11.53 7.56 17.61
N ILE A 112 -10.99 8.64 17.03
CA ILE A 112 -9.54 8.89 17.09
C ILE A 112 -9.18 9.66 18.35
N THR A 113 -8.59 8.91 19.28
CA THR A 113 -7.81 9.47 20.38
C THR A 113 -6.34 9.58 19.97
N LYS A 114 -5.56 10.34 20.74
CA LYS A 114 -4.10 10.41 20.60
C LYS A 114 -3.43 9.03 20.69
N HIS A 115 -4.01 8.12 21.46
CA HIS A 115 -3.54 6.73 21.55
C HIS A 115 -3.79 5.97 20.24
N THR A 116 -5.02 6.01 19.71
CA THR A 116 -5.39 5.36 18.45
C THR A 116 -4.48 5.81 17.29
N ALA A 117 -4.26 7.12 17.15
CA ALA A 117 -3.40 7.66 16.09
C ALA A 117 -1.96 7.14 16.18
N ARG A 118 -1.39 7.04 17.39
CA ARG A 118 -0.05 6.47 17.61
C ARG A 118 0.02 4.98 17.28
N VAL A 119 -1.00 4.20 17.67
CA VAL A 119 -1.08 2.77 17.34
C VAL A 119 -1.14 2.58 15.83
N CYS A 120 -2.00 3.33 15.13
CA CYS A 120 -2.05 3.34 13.67
C CYS A 120 -0.68 3.73 13.07
N GLY A 121 0.01 4.72 13.64
CA GLY A 121 1.38 5.08 13.27
C GLY A 121 2.37 3.92 13.35
N CYS A 122 2.36 3.17 14.44
CA CYS A 122 3.23 1.99 14.60
C CYS A 122 2.95 0.93 13.52
N PHE A 123 1.68 0.65 13.23
CA PHE A 123 1.32 -0.26 12.15
C PHE A 123 1.67 0.29 10.76
N GLN A 124 1.58 1.61 10.54
CA GLN A 124 2.07 2.25 9.30
C GLN A 124 3.58 2.09 9.15
N THR A 125 4.36 2.22 10.22
CA THR A 125 5.81 1.95 10.19
C THR A 125 6.09 0.49 9.84
N LEU A 126 5.36 -0.46 10.45
CA LEU A 126 5.48 -1.88 10.13
C LEU A 126 5.16 -2.14 8.65
N ALA A 127 4.07 -1.55 8.14
CA ALA A 127 3.71 -1.64 6.73
C ALA A 127 4.82 -1.07 5.83
N ALA A 128 5.40 0.08 6.18
CA ALA A 128 6.51 0.67 5.42
C ALA A 128 7.73 -0.25 5.37
N ILE A 129 8.09 -0.91 6.47
CA ILE A 129 9.18 -1.90 6.50
C ILE A 129 8.89 -3.05 5.54
N CYS A 130 7.66 -3.58 5.54
CA CYS A 130 7.25 -4.62 4.60
C CYS A 130 7.27 -4.16 3.14
N LEU A 131 6.87 -2.91 2.86
CA LEU A 131 6.96 -2.33 1.50
C LEU A 131 8.41 -2.22 1.03
N VAL A 132 9.30 -1.68 1.86
CA VAL A 132 10.74 -1.59 1.57
C VAL A 132 11.31 -2.98 1.32
N ALA A 133 11.02 -3.94 2.19
CA ALA A 133 11.46 -5.32 2.03
C ALA A 133 10.97 -5.91 0.70
N SER A 134 9.71 -5.68 0.31
CA SER A 134 9.20 -6.14 -0.98
C SER A 134 9.96 -5.54 -2.17
N CYS A 135 10.18 -4.22 -2.17
CA CYS A 135 10.93 -3.54 -3.23
C CYS A 135 12.37 -4.04 -3.35
N VAL A 136 13.01 -4.38 -2.23
CA VAL A 136 14.36 -4.96 -2.20
C VAL A 136 14.35 -6.43 -2.63
N ILE A 137 13.35 -7.20 -2.22
CA ILE A 137 13.27 -8.64 -2.54
C ILE A 137 12.95 -8.85 -4.03
N PHE A 138 12.10 -8.02 -4.64
CA PHE A 138 11.61 -8.23 -6.01
C PHE A 138 12.71 -8.39 -7.08
N PRO A 139 13.79 -7.55 -7.12
CA PRO A 139 14.91 -7.72 -8.05
C PRO A 139 15.74 -8.99 -7.87
N PHE A 140 15.68 -9.66 -6.72
CA PHE A 140 16.35 -10.96 -6.55
C PHE A 140 15.71 -12.08 -7.37
N GLY A 141 14.49 -11.89 -7.88
CA GLY A 141 13.81 -12.88 -8.73
C GLY A 141 14.02 -12.70 -10.23
N TRP A 142 14.82 -11.71 -10.65
CA TRP A 142 15.05 -11.41 -12.08
C TRP A 142 15.91 -12.44 -12.81
N ASP A 143 16.53 -13.38 -12.10
CA ASP A 143 17.30 -14.47 -12.68
C ASP A 143 16.45 -15.71 -13.05
N CYS A 144 15.14 -15.67 -12.82
CA CYS A 144 14.25 -16.77 -13.16
C CYS A 144 14.04 -16.91 -14.67
N VAL A 145 13.63 -18.11 -15.11
CA VAL A 145 13.43 -18.44 -16.53
C VAL A 145 12.42 -17.53 -17.21
N GLU A 146 11.37 -17.12 -16.51
CA GLU A 146 10.31 -16.26 -17.07
C GLU A 146 10.84 -14.85 -17.39
N VAL A 147 11.71 -14.30 -16.53
CA VAL A 147 12.36 -13.01 -16.77
C VAL A 147 13.40 -13.13 -17.88
N ARG A 148 14.23 -14.17 -17.90
CA ARG A 148 15.20 -14.37 -18.99
C ARG A 148 14.54 -14.55 -20.36
N GLN A 149 13.36 -15.17 -20.41
CA GLN A 149 12.58 -15.27 -21.63
C GLN A 149 12.07 -13.92 -22.13
N ALA A 150 11.67 -13.01 -21.24
CA ALA A 150 11.16 -11.68 -21.59
C ALA A 150 12.26 -10.61 -21.74
N CYS A 151 13.37 -10.77 -21.04
CA CYS A 151 14.41 -9.76 -20.88
C CYS A 151 15.76 -10.16 -21.48
N GLY A 152 15.87 -11.39 -22.00
CA GLY A 152 17.11 -11.97 -22.51
C GLY A 152 17.95 -12.71 -21.46
N GLU A 153 18.84 -13.57 -21.93
CA GLU A 153 19.71 -14.44 -21.11
C GLU A 153 20.66 -13.66 -20.18
N ASN A 154 20.93 -12.39 -20.48
CA ASN A 154 21.77 -11.54 -19.65
C ASN A 154 21.07 -11.08 -18.35
N ALA A 155 19.76 -11.34 -18.19
CA ALA A 155 19.05 -10.99 -16.97
C ALA A 155 19.54 -11.81 -15.75
N LYS A 156 19.92 -11.09 -14.70
CA LYS A 156 20.39 -11.62 -13.42
C LYS A 156 19.74 -10.86 -12.26
N LYS A 157 20.04 -11.26 -11.03
CA LYS A 157 19.58 -10.55 -9.82
C LYS A 157 20.06 -9.10 -9.90
N TYR A 158 19.13 -8.14 -9.81
CA TYR A 158 19.40 -6.70 -9.96
C TYR A 158 19.93 -6.25 -11.34
N GLU A 159 19.98 -7.13 -12.34
CA GLU A 159 20.35 -6.80 -13.72
C GLU A 159 19.19 -7.13 -14.65
N LEU A 160 18.54 -6.10 -15.20
CA LEU A 160 17.29 -6.22 -15.97
C LEU A 160 17.44 -6.83 -17.36
N GLY A 161 18.66 -6.92 -17.91
CA GLY A 161 18.85 -7.25 -19.33
C GLY A 161 18.19 -6.21 -20.23
N ASN A 162 17.35 -6.66 -21.14
CA ASN A 162 16.62 -5.83 -22.11
C ASN A 162 15.27 -5.30 -21.57
N CYS A 163 14.90 -5.62 -20.33
CA CYS A 163 13.66 -5.15 -19.73
C CYS A 163 13.78 -3.77 -19.10
N THR A 164 12.64 -3.12 -18.92
CA THR A 164 12.49 -1.86 -18.19
C THR A 164 11.60 -2.01 -16.97
N VAL A 165 11.81 -1.15 -15.97
CA VAL A 165 10.93 -1.10 -14.78
C VAL A 165 9.62 -0.41 -15.16
N GLY A 166 8.51 -1.07 -14.87
CA GLY A 166 7.17 -0.56 -15.14
C GLY A 166 6.64 0.37 -14.03
N TRP A 167 5.52 1.03 -14.33
CA TRP A 167 4.95 2.09 -13.49
C TRP A 167 4.40 1.62 -12.14
N ALA A 168 3.97 0.36 -12.01
CA ALA A 168 3.45 -0.16 -10.75
C ALA A 168 4.53 -0.19 -9.67
N ALA A 169 5.80 -0.43 -10.06
CA ALA A 169 6.93 -0.37 -9.14
C ALA A 169 7.13 1.07 -8.61
N PHE A 170 6.98 2.09 -9.46
CA PHE A 170 7.04 3.49 -9.03
C PHE A 170 5.90 3.85 -8.07
N LEU A 171 4.67 3.35 -8.29
CA LEU A 171 3.57 3.55 -7.35
C LEU A 171 3.89 3.01 -5.96
N VAL A 172 4.45 1.80 -5.87
CA VAL A 172 4.84 1.22 -4.59
C VAL A 172 6.00 2.00 -3.96
N ALA A 173 6.99 2.43 -4.73
CA ALA A 173 8.09 3.25 -4.23
C ALA A 173 7.60 4.59 -3.64
N VAL A 174 6.77 5.34 -4.39
CA VAL A 174 6.16 6.59 -3.92
C VAL A 174 5.25 6.35 -2.72
N GLY A 175 4.42 5.31 -2.78
CA GLY A 175 3.55 4.91 -1.67
C GLY A 175 4.33 4.54 -0.41
N THR A 176 5.52 3.94 -0.55
CA THR A 176 6.41 3.61 0.58
C THR A 176 6.91 4.87 1.27
N VAL A 177 7.42 5.84 0.51
CA VAL A 177 7.88 7.12 1.05
C VAL A 177 6.73 7.87 1.72
N ALA A 178 5.57 7.92 1.07
CA ALA A 178 4.39 8.55 1.63
C ALA A 178 3.86 7.83 2.88
N THR A 179 4.00 6.50 2.97
CA THR A 179 3.68 5.74 4.20
C THR A 179 4.56 6.15 5.37
N LEU A 180 5.87 6.35 5.15
CA LEU A 180 6.79 6.83 6.19
C LEU A 180 6.40 8.22 6.66
N VAL A 181 6.03 9.11 5.73
CA VAL A 181 5.52 10.45 6.05
C VAL A 181 4.22 10.36 6.87
N CYS A 182 3.26 9.50 6.47
CA CYS A 182 2.05 9.24 7.24
C CYS A 182 2.37 8.79 8.66
N SER A 183 3.31 7.86 8.83
CA SER A 183 3.71 7.39 10.15
C SER A 183 4.23 8.55 11.02
N CYS A 184 5.09 9.43 10.49
CA CYS A 184 5.55 10.61 11.22
C CYS A 184 4.41 11.57 11.59
N LEU A 185 3.46 11.80 10.68
CA LEU A 185 2.31 12.68 10.92
C LEU A 185 1.37 12.12 12.00
N SER A 186 1.23 10.80 12.10
CA SER A 186 0.36 10.14 13.07
C SER A 186 0.68 10.52 14.53
N VAL A 187 1.96 10.79 14.83
CA VAL A 187 2.44 11.23 16.16
C VAL A 187 1.79 12.55 16.58
N LYS A 188 1.45 13.41 15.61
CA LYS A 188 0.86 14.75 15.81
C LYS A 188 -0.63 14.81 15.44
N ALA A 189 -1.23 13.70 15.00
CA ALA A 189 -2.60 13.66 14.48
C ALA A 189 -3.69 13.75 15.58
N GLY A 190 -3.40 13.31 16.80
CA GLY A 190 -4.36 13.38 17.91
C GLY A 190 -4.33 14.71 18.68
N LYS A 191 -5.50 15.23 19.06
CA LYS A 191 -5.59 16.38 19.98
C LYS A 191 -4.98 16.03 21.34
N SER A 192 -4.23 16.97 21.92
CA SER A 192 -3.67 16.84 23.28
C SER A 192 -4.78 16.89 24.32
N ASP A 193 -4.64 16.17 25.44
CA ASP A 193 -5.64 16.16 26.52
C ASP A 193 -5.87 17.57 27.09
N ARG A 194 -4.83 18.42 27.12
CA ARG A 194 -4.93 19.85 27.47
C ARG A 194 -5.85 20.65 26.54
N MET A 195 -5.87 20.29 25.27
CA MET A 195 -6.66 20.98 24.24
C MET A 195 -8.13 20.52 24.30
N LYS A 196 -8.39 19.27 24.72
CA LYS A 196 -9.75 18.80 25.05
C LYS A 196 -10.28 19.48 26.31
N ALA A 197 -9.45 19.65 27.33
CA ALA A 197 -9.83 20.35 28.56
C ALA A 197 -10.18 21.83 28.28
N SER A 198 -9.39 22.53 27.47
CA SER A 198 -9.66 23.93 27.09
C SER A 198 -10.92 24.10 26.24
N ASP A 199 -11.26 23.15 25.36
CA ASP A 199 -12.54 23.17 24.60
C ASP A 199 -13.75 22.88 25.51
N TYR A 200 -13.57 22.02 26.51
CA TYR A 200 -14.59 21.76 27.53
C TYR A 200 -14.84 23.00 28.39
N ASP A 201 -13.77 23.66 28.84
CA ASP A 201 -13.82 24.88 29.65
C ASP A 201 -14.49 26.03 28.89
N ALA A 202 -14.06 26.28 27.64
CA ALA A 202 -14.69 27.27 26.77
C ALA A 202 -16.17 26.97 26.49
N ARG A 203 -16.56 25.69 26.41
CA ARG A 203 -17.96 25.28 26.28
C ARG A 203 -18.73 25.55 27.57
N TYR A 204 -18.13 25.30 28.73
CA TYR A 204 -18.72 25.55 30.04
C TYR A 204 -19.00 27.05 30.24
N ASP A 205 -18.08 27.91 29.84
CA ASP A 205 -18.23 29.37 29.90
C ASP A 205 -19.36 29.90 29.00
N THR A 206 -19.62 29.24 27.87
CA THR A 206 -20.73 29.61 26.97
C THR A 206 -22.08 29.03 27.39
N MET A 207 -22.13 28.20 28.44
CA MET A 207 -23.38 27.63 28.92
C MET A 207 -24.18 28.71 29.66
N PRO A 208 -25.41 29.05 29.24
CA PRO A 208 -26.20 30.02 29.96
C PRO A 208 -26.48 29.46 31.37
N LEU A 209 -26.03 30.19 32.40
CA LEU A 209 -26.37 29.91 33.79
C LEU A 209 -27.90 29.88 33.89
N ARG A 210 -28.48 28.68 34.00
CA ARG A 210 -29.89 28.53 34.35
C ARG A 210 -30.01 28.94 35.80
N ALA A 211 -30.20 30.25 36.03
CA ALA A 211 -30.53 30.80 37.33
C ALA A 211 -31.83 30.12 37.77
N ASN A 212 -31.71 29.20 38.72
CA ASN A 212 -32.84 28.60 39.39
C ASN A 212 -33.36 29.63 40.39
N GLY A 213 -34.09 30.61 39.87
CA GLY A 213 -34.91 31.53 40.65
C GLY A 213 -36.26 30.88 40.88
N ASN A 214 -36.43 30.28 42.06
CA ASN A 214 -37.48 30.63 43.03
C ASN A 214 -37.78 29.44 43.95
N HIS A 215 -37.22 29.54 45.16
CA HIS A 215 -37.97 29.19 46.36
C HIS A 215 -39.25 30.05 46.39
N LEU A 216 -40.40 29.40 46.44
CA LEU A 216 -41.58 29.76 47.23
C LEU A 216 -42.55 28.57 47.22
#